data_AF-A0A0A5GF34-F1
#
_entry.id   AF-A0A0A5GF34-F1
#
_cell.length_a   1.000
_cell.length_b   1.000
_cell.length_c   1.000
_cell.angle_alpha   90.00
_cell.angle_beta   90.00
_cell.angle_gamma   90.00
#
_symmetry.space_group_name_H-M   'P 1'
#
loop_
_entity.id
_entity.type
_entity.pdbx_description
1 polymer ?
#
loop_
_entity_poly.entity_id
_entity_poly.type
_entity_poly.pdbx_seq_one_letter_code
_entity_poly.pdbx_strand_id
1 'polypeptide(L)'
;MNENFFEKISLPKDTGPHRKSNIEWWYNYAYLTGDQGGQYAVMASFFRVGETECSKGHYLIFTLIDLNNKTKQNYSIIDSKLKHNMIAMYLPFYLLLNPKDVQIWDLYKDLLLGQVPPPHSQMDKASIQQNPTKLIYGDNELTFMGENEDRFKMHLTDKDFEIDLNFRSLKPISLIGGDGKPDDLYYYSFTRNHVEGQIQTHSGIENVEGVGWFDHQWGRDYGLIKGAGWDWFGLQLEDGRELLLNQMRSGKETFSPMANIIEKDGSVRFTRNISFIEINFWRSFQTNARYPIEWKIKIPEFSMDLHVMAHFPKQEMPIIGPLQAIWEGVCEVSGTEVTSNEGNKEIQGRGFMELVGYA
;
A
#
# COMPACT_ATOMS: atom_id res chain seq x y z
N MET A 1 -9.24 36.20 7.69
CA MET A 1 -9.83 34.93 8.16
C MET A 1 -10.23 34.16 6.92
N ASN A 2 -9.31 33.36 6.37
CA ASN A 2 -9.65 32.41 5.32
C ASN A 2 -9.82 31.08 6.04
N GLU A 3 -11.06 30.73 6.36
CA GLU A 3 -11.39 29.34 6.67
C GLU A 3 -11.03 28.54 5.41
N ASN A 4 -9.96 27.75 5.49
CA ASN A 4 -9.62 26.80 4.44
C ASN A 4 -10.75 25.76 4.41
N PHE A 5 -11.73 25.96 3.54
CA PHE A 5 -12.72 24.94 3.20
C PHE A 5 -11.97 23.78 2.55
N PHE A 6 -11.58 22.79 3.35
CA PHE A 6 -11.17 21.50 2.82
C PHE A 6 -12.37 20.86 2.11
N GLU A 7 -12.21 20.45 0.86
CA GLU A 7 -13.24 19.65 0.18
C GLU A 7 -13.40 18.33 0.93
N LYS A 8 -14.63 18.04 1.39
CA LYS A 8 -14.95 16.77 2.05
C LYS A 8 -14.92 15.64 1.02
N ILE A 9 -14.31 14.51 1.39
CA ILE A 9 -14.34 13.29 0.58
C ILE A 9 -15.78 12.84 0.35
N SER A 10 -16.14 12.60 -0.90
CA SER A 10 -17.46 12.17 -1.34
C SER A 10 -17.33 11.14 -2.46
N LEU A 11 -17.84 9.94 -2.20
CA LEU A 11 -18.00 8.91 -3.23
C LEU A 11 -19.32 9.15 -4.00
N PRO A 12 -19.40 8.79 -5.31
CA PRO A 12 -18.41 8.05 -6.10
C PRO A 12 -17.31 8.93 -6.67
N LYS A 13 -17.47 10.26 -6.63
CA LYS A 13 -16.59 11.24 -7.27
C LYS A 13 -15.12 11.01 -6.93
N ASP A 14 -14.83 10.81 -5.65
CA ASP A 14 -13.45 10.67 -5.13
C ASP A 14 -12.96 9.21 -5.13
N THR A 15 -13.67 8.29 -5.81
CA THR A 15 -13.05 7.04 -6.26
C THR A 15 -12.09 7.30 -7.42
N GLY A 16 -12.37 8.33 -8.24
CA GLY A 16 -11.63 8.66 -9.44
C GLY A 16 -10.40 9.52 -9.23
N PRO A 17 -9.70 9.90 -10.31
CA PRO A 17 -8.43 10.62 -10.22
C PRO A 17 -8.60 12.10 -9.85
N HIS A 18 -7.66 12.61 -9.07
CA HIS A 18 -7.65 13.98 -8.57
C HIS A 18 -6.65 14.83 -9.35
N ARG A 19 -7.15 15.80 -10.12
CA ARG A 19 -6.32 16.56 -11.07
C ARG A 19 -5.21 17.38 -10.42
N LYS A 20 -5.47 17.93 -9.23
CA LYS A 20 -4.56 18.84 -8.52
C LYS A 20 -3.46 18.12 -7.72
N SER A 21 -3.60 16.81 -7.52
CA SER A 21 -2.65 15.98 -6.79
C SER A 21 -1.40 15.77 -7.62
N ASN A 22 -0.21 15.82 -7.03
CA ASN A 22 1.02 15.41 -7.72
C ASN A 22 1.35 13.94 -7.46
N ILE A 23 0.74 13.34 -6.44
CA ILE A 23 0.80 11.93 -6.10
C ILE A 23 -0.58 11.44 -5.70
N GLU A 24 -0.90 10.24 -6.16
CA GLU A 24 -2.17 9.58 -5.96
C GLU A 24 -2.00 8.09 -6.12
N TRP A 25 -2.65 7.29 -5.28
CA TRP A 25 -2.59 5.84 -5.40
C TRP A 25 -3.84 5.13 -4.88
N TRP A 26 -4.16 4.04 -5.57
CA TRP A 26 -5.16 3.05 -5.18
C TRP A 26 -4.41 1.80 -4.74
N TYR A 27 -4.38 1.57 -3.44
CA TYR A 27 -3.69 0.45 -2.81
C TYR A 27 -4.71 -0.57 -2.31
N ASN A 28 -4.42 -1.85 -2.48
CA ASN A 28 -5.24 -2.91 -1.92
C ASN A 28 -4.41 -4.15 -1.62
N TYR A 29 -4.89 -4.91 -0.65
CA TYR A 29 -4.41 -6.27 -0.41
C TYR A 29 -5.56 -7.22 -0.10
N ALA A 30 -5.32 -8.51 -0.24
CA ALA A 30 -6.25 -9.56 0.14
C ALA A 30 -5.53 -10.79 0.71
N TYR A 31 -6.20 -11.47 1.64
CA TYR A 31 -5.91 -12.83 2.09
C TYR A 31 -6.95 -13.75 1.50
N LEU A 32 -6.49 -14.85 0.91
CA LEU A 32 -7.31 -15.71 0.10
C LEU A 32 -7.03 -17.16 0.44
N THR A 33 -8.10 -17.92 0.63
CA THR A 33 -8.07 -19.38 0.72
C THR A 33 -8.73 -19.92 -0.53
N GLY A 34 -8.04 -20.82 -1.21
CA GLY A 34 -8.56 -21.47 -2.40
C GLY A 34 -9.26 -22.81 -2.11
N ASP A 35 -10.12 -23.22 -3.03
CA ASP A 35 -10.93 -24.45 -2.94
C ASP A 35 -10.12 -25.76 -3.09
N GLN A 36 -8.83 -25.66 -3.41
CA GLN A 36 -7.87 -26.76 -3.48
C GLN A 36 -6.81 -26.69 -2.36
N GLY A 37 -6.99 -25.78 -1.39
CA GLY A 37 -6.14 -25.64 -0.21
C GLY A 37 -5.02 -24.61 -0.35
N GLY A 38 -4.96 -23.87 -1.46
CA GLY A 38 -4.04 -22.75 -1.64
C GLY A 38 -4.28 -21.66 -0.59
N GLN A 39 -3.19 -21.10 -0.05
CA GLN A 39 -3.25 -19.94 0.84
C GLN A 39 -2.43 -18.83 0.21
N TYR A 40 -3.09 -17.74 -0.15
CA TYR A 40 -2.49 -16.64 -0.88
C TYR A 40 -2.65 -15.33 -0.16
N ALA A 41 -1.70 -14.43 -0.38
CA ALA A 41 -1.93 -13.01 -0.22
C ALA A 41 -1.59 -12.28 -1.52
N VAL A 42 -2.39 -11.27 -1.86
CA VAL A 42 -2.20 -10.44 -3.04
C VAL A 42 -2.12 -8.99 -2.57
N MET A 43 -1.21 -8.20 -3.13
CA MET A 43 -1.13 -6.76 -2.94
C MET A 43 -1.03 -6.10 -4.30
N ALA A 44 -1.72 -5.00 -4.52
CA ALA A 44 -1.48 -4.11 -5.66
C ALA A 44 -1.55 -2.64 -5.25
N SER A 45 -0.73 -1.82 -5.89
CA SER A 45 -0.82 -0.37 -5.80
C SER A 45 -0.68 0.26 -7.18
N PHE A 46 -1.75 0.95 -7.60
CA PHE A 46 -1.79 1.73 -8.83
C PHE A 46 -1.44 3.17 -8.47
N PHE A 47 -0.24 3.62 -8.80
CA PHE A 47 0.17 5.00 -8.58
C PHE A 47 -0.02 5.85 -9.82
N ARG A 48 -0.20 7.14 -9.56
CA ARG A 48 -0.27 8.19 -10.56
C ARG A 48 0.51 9.40 -10.05
N VAL A 49 1.58 9.75 -10.75
CA VAL A 49 2.59 10.69 -10.24
C VAL A 49 2.97 11.72 -11.30
N GLY A 50 3.00 12.99 -10.92
CA GLY A 50 3.48 14.08 -11.75
C GLY A 50 2.79 15.41 -11.44
N GLU A 51 3.50 16.51 -11.70
CA GLU A 51 3.04 17.86 -11.37
C GLU A 51 1.91 18.39 -12.27
N THR A 52 1.89 17.98 -13.53
CA THR A 52 0.91 18.47 -14.51
C THR A 52 0.15 17.31 -15.13
N GLU A 53 -1.13 17.53 -15.42
CA GLU A 53 -2.01 16.47 -15.93
C GLU A 53 -1.49 15.74 -17.17
N CYS A 54 -0.97 16.47 -18.15
CA CYS A 54 -0.47 15.84 -19.38
C CYS A 54 0.80 15.00 -19.14
N SER A 55 1.59 15.34 -18.12
CA SER A 55 2.87 14.70 -17.81
C SER A 55 2.78 13.62 -16.72
N LYS A 56 1.62 13.41 -16.09
CA LYS A 56 1.47 12.39 -15.06
C LYS A 56 1.76 11.00 -15.64
N GLY A 57 2.72 10.34 -15.01
CA GLY A 57 3.06 8.96 -15.27
C GLY A 57 2.33 8.00 -14.34
N HIS A 58 2.38 6.73 -14.71
CA HIS A 58 1.66 5.65 -14.06
C HIS A 58 2.66 4.57 -13.66
N TYR A 59 2.50 4.07 -12.43
CA TYR A 59 3.32 3.01 -11.89
C TYR A 59 2.41 1.98 -11.25
N LEU A 60 2.57 0.72 -11.64
CA LEU A 60 1.90 -0.38 -10.99
C LEU A 60 2.96 -1.22 -10.28
N ILE A 61 2.76 -1.43 -8.98
CA ILE A 61 3.43 -2.50 -8.26
C ILE A 61 2.38 -3.49 -7.79
N PHE A 62 2.67 -4.77 -7.88
CA PHE A 62 1.83 -5.77 -7.26
C PHE A 62 2.63 -7.02 -6.91
N THR A 63 2.01 -7.88 -6.12
CA THR A 63 2.62 -9.09 -5.60
C THR A 63 1.60 -10.21 -5.49
N LEU A 64 2.03 -11.43 -5.84
CA LEU A 64 1.41 -12.68 -5.37
C LEU A 64 2.31 -13.35 -4.33
N ILE A 65 1.76 -13.65 -3.15
CA ILE A 65 2.40 -14.35 -2.04
C ILE A 65 1.75 -15.71 -1.88
N ASP A 66 2.54 -16.77 -1.94
CA ASP A 66 2.12 -18.11 -1.54
C ASP A 66 2.49 -18.31 -0.07
N LEU A 67 1.48 -18.36 0.79
CA LEU A 67 1.64 -18.47 2.24
C LEU A 67 1.98 -19.90 2.67
N ASN A 68 1.55 -20.91 1.91
CA ASN A 68 1.90 -22.30 2.18
C ASN A 68 3.41 -22.51 2.01
N ASN A 69 3.97 -21.98 0.92
CA ASN A 69 5.38 -22.14 0.58
C ASN A 69 6.28 -20.98 1.06
N LYS A 70 5.69 -19.90 1.60
CA LYS A 70 6.39 -18.69 2.04
C LYS A 70 7.24 -18.08 0.92
N THR A 71 6.66 -17.99 -0.28
CA THR A 71 7.29 -17.40 -1.46
C THR A 71 6.53 -16.18 -1.95
N LYS A 72 7.23 -15.30 -2.66
CA LYS A 72 6.72 -14.00 -3.10
C LYS A 72 7.17 -13.74 -4.54
N GLN A 73 6.24 -13.33 -5.39
CA GLN A 73 6.49 -12.88 -6.76
C GLN A 73 6.12 -11.40 -6.88
N ASN A 74 7.07 -10.57 -7.29
CA ASN A 74 6.96 -9.12 -7.30
C ASN A 74 6.96 -8.58 -8.73
N TYR A 75 6.12 -7.60 -9.01
CA TYR A 75 5.99 -6.99 -10.32
C TYR A 75 6.03 -5.47 -10.20
N SER A 76 6.82 -4.82 -11.04
CA SER A 76 7.07 -3.38 -10.99
C SER A 76 7.06 -2.82 -12.41
N ILE A 77 5.99 -2.11 -12.76
CA ILE A 77 5.66 -1.79 -14.15
C ILE A 77 5.43 -0.29 -14.30
N ILE A 78 6.22 0.40 -15.12
CA ILE A 78 6.08 1.85 -15.36
C ILE A 78 5.63 2.17 -16.77
N ASP A 79 4.92 3.29 -16.93
CA ASP A 79 4.62 3.81 -18.26
C ASP A 79 5.76 4.69 -18.80
N SER A 80 5.66 5.02 -20.09
CA SER A 80 6.64 5.89 -20.73
C SER A 80 6.69 7.28 -20.08
N LYS A 81 5.58 7.84 -19.58
CA LYS A 81 5.57 9.17 -18.99
C LYS A 81 6.34 9.21 -17.67
N LEU A 82 6.18 8.21 -16.81
CA LEU A 82 6.94 8.10 -15.58
C LEU A 82 8.43 7.93 -15.87
N LYS A 83 8.79 7.10 -16.86
CA LYS A 83 10.18 7.00 -17.33
C LYS A 83 10.77 8.36 -17.70
N HIS A 84 10.03 9.17 -18.46
CA HIS A 84 10.47 10.53 -18.81
C HIS A 84 10.60 11.44 -17.57
N ASN A 85 9.64 11.38 -16.64
CA ASN A 85 9.72 12.17 -15.39
C ASN A 85 10.93 11.76 -14.54
N MET A 86 11.25 10.46 -14.48
CA MET A 86 12.45 9.96 -13.81
C MET A 86 13.73 10.54 -14.43
N ILE A 87 13.84 10.50 -15.75
CA ILE A 87 15.01 11.01 -16.49
C ILE A 87 15.14 12.53 -16.34
N ALA A 88 14.04 13.26 -16.49
CA ALA A 88 14.07 14.71 -16.60
C ALA A 88 14.11 15.43 -15.24
N MET A 89 13.59 14.81 -14.19
CA MET A 89 13.36 15.47 -12.90
C MET A 89 13.85 14.66 -11.71
N TYR A 90 13.31 13.45 -11.51
CA TYR A 90 13.48 12.76 -10.23
C TYR A 90 14.91 12.25 -10.01
N LEU A 91 15.51 11.54 -10.97
CA LEU A 91 16.86 10.99 -10.82
C LEU A 91 17.94 12.08 -10.84
N PRO A 92 17.92 13.09 -11.73
CA PRO A 92 18.89 14.19 -11.67
C PRO A 92 18.89 14.92 -10.33
N PHE A 93 17.70 15.21 -9.78
CA PHE A 93 17.59 15.89 -8.49
C PHE A 93 18.12 15.01 -7.35
N TYR A 94 17.77 13.72 -7.33
CA TYR A 94 18.27 12.79 -6.34
C TYR A 94 19.80 12.63 -6.40
N LEU A 95 20.36 12.45 -7.59
CA LEU A 95 21.79 12.26 -7.82
C LEU A 95 22.62 13.52 -7.52
N LEU A 96 22.01 14.70 -7.64
CA LEU A 96 22.65 15.95 -7.18
C LEU A 96 22.91 15.92 -5.67
N LEU A 97 21.98 15.35 -4.89
CA LEU A 97 22.09 15.19 -3.44
C LEU A 97 22.90 13.95 -3.04
N ASN A 98 22.88 12.90 -3.87
CA ASN A 98 23.50 11.60 -3.63
C ASN A 98 24.46 11.18 -4.76
N PRO A 99 25.53 11.96 -5.05
CA PRO A 99 26.35 11.76 -6.25
C PRO A 99 27.18 10.46 -6.26
N LYS A 100 27.25 9.75 -5.12
CA LYS A 100 28.00 8.51 -4.95
C LYS A 100 27.15 7.25 -5.08
N ASP A 101 25.84 7.39 -5.29
CA ASP A 101 24.94 6.26 -5.46
C ASP A 101 25.11 5.65 -6.86
N VAL A 102 25.96 4.62 -6.95
CA VAL A 102 26.29 3.94 -8.22
C VAL A 102 25.08 3.25 -8.81
N GLN A 103 24.21 2.66 -7.98
CA GLN A 103 23.04 1.92 -8.43
C GLN A 103 22.04 2.84 -9.11
N ILE A 104 21.79 4.02 -8.54
CA ILE A 104 20.90 5.00 -9.16
C ILE A 104 21.53 5.65 -10.40
N TRP A 105 22.86 5.82 -10.44
CA TRP A 105 23.55 6.23 -11.67
C TRP A 105 23.39 5.22 -12.80
N ASP A 106 23.47 3.91 -12.51
CA ASP A 106 23.32 2.87 -13.52
C ASP A 106 21.87 2.78 -14.01
N LEU A 107 20.89 2.83 -13.10
CA LEU A 107 19.48 2.99 -13.47
C LEU A 107 19.27 4.21 -14.38
N TYR A 108 19.85 5.37 -14.03
CA TYR A 108 19.69 6.58 -14.83
C TYR A 108 20.27 6.43 -16.25
N LYS A 109 21.41 5.75 -16.41
CA LYS A 109 21.98 5.43 -17.73
C LYS A 109 21.08 4.49 -18.53
N ASP A 110 20.56 3.43 -17.91
CA ASP A 110 19.67 2.49 -18.59
C ASP A 110 18.41 3.19 -19.12
N LEU A 111 17.81 4.05 -18.29
CA LEU A 111 16.65 4.85 -18.69
C LEU A 111 16.98 5.82 -19.84
N LEU A 112 18.16 6.47 -19.81
CA LEU A 112 18.64 7.34 -20.89
C LEU A 112 18.85 6.58 -22.22
N LEU A 113 19.24 5.32 -22.15
CA LEU A 113 19.33 4.41 -23.31
C LEU A 113 17.94 3.88 -23.76
N GLY A 114 16.86 4.34 -23.12
CA GLY A 114 15.49 3.96 -23.43
C GLY A 114 15.04 2.64 -22.79
N GLN A 115 15.91 2.00 -22.01
CA GLN A 115 15.66 0.69 -21.40
C GLN A 115 14.93 0.85 -20.06
N VAL A 116 14.17 -0.17 -19.66
CA VAL A 116 13.67 -0.33 -18.28
C VAL A 116 14.27 -1.64 -17.78
N PRO A 117 15.24 -1.60 -16.84
CA PRO A 117 16.00 -2.79 -16.47
C PRO A 117 15.17 -3.74 -15.60
N PRO A 118 15.35 -5.08 -15.73
CA PRO A 118 14.75 -6.04 -14.81
C PRO A 118 15.13 -5.77 -13.34
N PRO A 119 14.24 -6.08 -12.37
CA PRO A 119 12.95 -6.75 -12.53
C PRO A 119 11.82 -5.81 -12.97
N HIS A 120 12.13 -4.54 -13.26
CA HIS A 120 11.15 -3.59 -13.71
C HIS A 120 10.80 -3.82 -15.19
N SER A 121 9.56 -3.54 -15.55
CA SER A 121 9.08 -3.62 -16.92
C SER A 121 8.35 -2.36 -17.33
N GLN A 122 8.14 -2.20 -18.65
CA GLN A 122 7.43 -1.07 -19.20
C GLN A 122 6.04 -1.51 -19.65
N MET A 123 5.00 -0.75 -19.28
CA MET A 123 3.68 -0.87 -19.88
C MET A 123 3.55 0.01 -21.12
N ASP A 124 2.80 -0.47 -22.12
CA ASP A 124 2.60 0.26 -23.38
C ASP A 124 1.65 1.44 -23.22
N LYS A 125 0.58 1.27 -22.44
CA LYS A 125 -0.48 2.26 -22.25
C LYS A 125 -0.99 2.24 -20.82
N ALA A 126 -1.39 3.41 -20.36
CA ALA A 126 -2.16 3.58 -19.15
C ALA A 126 -3.34 4.52 -19.42
N SER A 127 -4.50 4.24 -18.84
CA SER A 127 -5.67 5.10 -18.94
C SER A 127 -6.50 5.04 -17.66
N ILE A 128 -7.13 6.16 -17.33
CA ILE A 128 -8.03 6.28 -16.19
C ILE A 128 -9.34 6.89 -16.67
N GLN A 129 -10.43 6.17 -16.46
CA GLN A 129 -11.79 6.66 -16.56
C GLN A 129 -12.26 7.08 -15.16
N GLN A 130 -13.01 8.18 -15.06
CA GLN A 130 -13.48 8.70 -13.77
C GLN A 130 -14.82 8.13 -13.30
N ASN A 131 -15.79 7.89 -14.20
CA ASN A 131 -17.16 7.50 -13.81
C ASN A 131 -17.75 6.41 -14.73
N PRO A 132 -17.91 5.16 -14.24
CA PRO A 132 -17.30 4.64 -13.02
C PRO A 132 -15.76 4.70 -13.10
N THR A 133 -15.11 4.74 -11.95
CA THR A 133 -13.64 4.74 -11.93
C THR A 133 -13.11 3.43 -12.48
N LYS A 134 -12.26 3.53 -13.50
CA LYS A 134 -11.56 2.38 -14.09
C LYS A 134 -10.13 2.77 -14.40
N LEU A 135 -9.17 2.07 -13.78
CA LEU A 135 -7.74 2.16 -14.05
C LEU A 135 -7.36 1.00 -14.96
N ILE A 136 -6.66 1.28 -16.07
CA ILE A 136 -6.12 0.27 -16.99
C ILE A 136 -4.64 0.57 -17.17
N TYR A 137 -3.76 -0.27 -16.63
CA TYR A 137 -2.30 -0.10 -16.64
C TYR A 137 -1.69 -1.33 -17.34
N GLY A 138 -1.40 -1.19 -18.63
CA GLY A 138 -1.13 -2.34 -19.51
C GLY A 138 -2.36 -3.23 -19.62
N ASP A 139 -2.20 -4.50 -19.26
CA ASP A 139 -3.27 -5.50 -19.21
C ASP A 139 -3.90 -5.63 -17.82
N ASN A 140 -3.41 -4.88 -16.83
CA ASN A 140 -3.91 -4.90 -15.45
C ASN A 140 -5.01 -3.84 -15.25
N GLU A 141 -6.03 -4.17 -14.46
CA GLU A 141 -7.18 -3.29 -14.25
C GLU A 141 -7.64 -3.20 -12.79
N LEU A 142 -8.12 -2.02 -12.39
CA LEU A 142 -8.90 -1.81 -11.17
C LEU A 142 -10.18 -1.04 -11.53
N THR A 143 -11.35 -1.62 -11.28
CA THR A 143 -12.64 -1.06 -11.72
C THR A 143 -13.65 -1.00 -10.60
N PHE A 144 -14.13 0.19 -10.27
CA PHE A 144 -15.26 0.40 -9.36
C PHE A 144 -16.59 0.15 -10.06
N MET A 145 -17.58 -0.40 -9.35
CA MET A 145 -18.85 -0.85 -9.96
C MET A 145 -19.93 0.25 -10.05
N GLY A 146 -19.53 1.53 -10.11
CA GLY A 146 -20.39 2.67 -10.43
C GLY A 146 -21.49 2.95 -9.40
N GLU A 147 -22.64 2.29 -9.54
CA GLU A 147 -23.81 2.46 -8.64
C GLU A 147 -23.56 1.91 -7.24
N ASN A 148 -22.62 0.97 -7.10
CA ASN A 148 -22.19 0.38 -5.83
C ASN A 148 -20.72 0.71 -5.58
N GLU A 149 -20.48 1.82 -4.89
CA GLU A 149 -19.15 2.34 -4.57
C GLU A 149 -18.38 1.48 -3.55
N ASP A 150 -19.10 0.61 -2.85
CA ASP A 150 -18.57 -0.40 -1.94
C ASP A 150 -18.05 -1.64 -2.68
N ARG A 151 -18.08 -1.66 -4.02
CA ARG A 151 -17.64 -2.79 -4.83
C ARG A 151 -16.65 -2.37 -5.92
N PHE A 152 -15.60 -3.15 -6.04
CA PHE A 152 -14.63 -3.00 -7.11
C PHE A 152 -14.08 -4.36 -7.54
N LYS A 153 -13.48 -4.40 -8.73
CA LYS A 153 -12.81 -5.56 -9.29
C LYS A 153 -11.35 -5.23 -9.53
N MET A 154 -10.49 -6.21 -9.32
CA MET A 154 -9.08 -6.15 -9.66
C MET A 154 -8.74 -7.31 -10.56
N HIS A 155 -8.09 -7.00 -11.68
CA HIS A 155 -7.51 -7.96 -12.59
C HIS A 155 -6.01 -7.70 -12.67
N LEU A 156 -5.20 -8.68 -12.31
CA LEU A 156 -3.74 -8.63 -12.41
C LEU A 156 -3.24 -9.80 -13.25
N THR A 157 -2.31 -9.54 -14.15
CA THR A 157 -1.75 -10.58 -15.02
C THR A 157 -0.28 -10.32 -15.33
N ASP A 158 0.45 -11.41 -15.46
CA ASP A 158 1.76 -11.47 -16.11
C ASP A 158 1.88 -12.82 -16.84
N LYS A 159 3.03 -13.15 -17.42
CA LYS A 159 3.20 -14.30 -18.32
C LYS A 159 2.73 -15.65 -17.74
N ASP A 160 2.87 -15.83 -16.42
CA ASP A 160 2.69 -17.12 -15.77
C ASP A 160 1.49 -17.17 -14.79
N PHE A 161 0.73 -16.07 -14.63
CA PHE A 161 -0.42 -16.05 -13.74
C PHE A 161 -1.48 -15.01 -14.16
N GLU A 162 -2.70 -15.23 -13.68
CA GLU A 162 -3.84 -14.33 -13.80
C GLU A 162 -4.61 -14.32 -12.47
N ILE A 163 -4.98 -13.15 -11.98
CA ILE A 163 -5.70 -12.96 -10.70
C ILE A 163 -6.91 -12.08 -10.99
N ASP A 164 -8.09 -12.63 -10.80
CA ASP A 164 -9.36 -11.92 -10.93
C ASP A 164 -10.08 -11.93 -9.58
N LEU A 165 -10.20 -10.77 -8.95
CA LEU A 165 -10.79 -10.64 -7.62
C LEU A 165 -11.90 -9.59 -7.61
N ASN A 166 -13.01 -9.93 -6.97
CA ASN A 166 -14.11 -9.04 -6.69
C ASN A 166 -14.07 -8.69 -5.20
N PHE A 167 -14.11 -7.41 -4.90
CA PHE A 167 -14.13 -6.88 -3.54
C PHE A 167 -15.50 -6.27 -3.27
N ARG A 168 -16.05 -6.57 -2.09
CA ARG A 168 -17.26 -5.95 -1.56
C ARG A 168 -17.03 -5.54 -0.13
N SER A 169 -17.08 -4.24 0.14
CA SER A 169 -16.91 -3.72 1.49
C SER A 169 -17.99 -4.27 2.42
N LEU A 170 -17.56 -4.63 3.63
CA LEU A 170 -18.44 -5.09 4.71
C LEU A 170 -18.80 -3.96 5.68
N LYS A 171 -18.18 -2.79 5.50
CA LYS A 171 -18.34 -1.60 6.33
C LYS A 171 -18.45 -0.34 5.47
N PRO A 172 -19.01 0.76 6.00
CA PRO A 172 -18.90 2.08 5.38
C PRO A 172 -17.44 2.50 5.16
N ILE A 173 -17.24 3.53 4.33
CA ILE A 173 -15.91 4.13 4.15
C ILE A 173 -15.36 4.61 5.49
N SER A 174 -14.06 4.43 5.69
CA SER A 174 -13.33 4.99 6.84
C SER A 174 -12.60 6.24 6.39
N LEU A 175 -12.94 7.39 6.98
CA LEU A 175 -12.22 8.65 6.79
C LEU A 175 -11.04 8.69 7.75
N ILE A 176 -9.83 8.47 7.23
CA ILE A 176 -8.63 8.35 8.05
C ILE A 176 -8.28 9.70 8.67
N GLY A 177 -7.82 9.72 9.92
CA GLY A 177 -7.62 10.94 10.70
C GLY A 177 -8.93 11.53 11.27
N GLY A 178 -10.07 10.89 11.03
CA GLY A 178 -11.40 11.33 11.49
C GLY A 178 -12.16 12.18 10.47
N ASP A 179 -11.47 12.88 9.58
CA ASP A 179 -12.06 13.75 8.55
C ASP A 179 -11.61 13.41 7.11
N GLY A 180 -10.70 12.44 6.96
CA GLY A 180 -10.16 12.03 5.67
C GLY A 180 -9.00 12.88 5.20
N LYS A 181 -8.42 13.71 6.07
CA LYS A 181 -7.23 14.51 5.79
C LYS A 181 -6.30 14.55 7.02
N PRO A 182 -5.72 13.39 7.41
CA PRO A 182 -4.91 13.31 8.63
C PRO A 182 -3.69 14.24 8.59
N ASP A 183 -3.10 14.42 7.41
CA ASP A 183 -1.91 15.24 7.15
C ASP A 183 -2.06 15.95 5.78
N ASP A 184 -1.00 15.98 4.96
CA ASP A 184 -1.01 16.68 3.67
C ASP A 184 -1.89 16.00 2.62
N LEU A 185 -2.10 14.68 2.76
CA LEU A 185 -2.88 13.85 1.84
C LEU A 185 -4.32 13.67 2.31
N TYR A 186 -5.23 13.60 1.35
CA TYR A 186 -6.54 13.02 1.56
C TYR A 186 -6.43 11.51 1.63
N TYR A 187 -7.25 10.89 2.48
CA TYR A 187 -7.15 9.46 2.77
C TYR A 187 -8.51 8.89 3.23
N TYR A 188 -9.05 7.95 2.45
CA TYR A 188 -10.07 7.02 2.93
C TYR A 188 -9.73 5.56 2.64
N SER A 189 -10.43 4.67 3.33
CA SER A 189 -10.24 3.22 3.21
C SER A 189 -11.56 2.45 3.18
N PHE A 190 -11.57 1.32 2.48
CA PHE A 190 -12.46 0.19 2.78
C PHE A 190 -11.63 -0.86 3.52
N THR A 191 -11.63 -0.78 4.85
CA THR A 191 -10.71 -1.54 5.72
C THR A 191 -11.05 -3.02 5.80
N ARG A 192 -12.28 -3.41 5.45
CA ARG A 192 -12.70 -4.81 5.40
C ARG A 192 -13.64 -5.09 4.24
N ASN A 193 -13.15 -5.85 3.29
CA ASN A 193 -13.87 -6.33 2.14
C ASN A 193 -14.01 -7.84 2.22
N HIS A 194 -15.16 -8.37 1.85
CA HIS A 194 -15.28 -9.75 1.40
C HIS A 194 -14.68 -9.83 -0.01
N VAL A 195 -13.87 -10.84 -0.26
CA VAL A 195 -13.15 -11.02 -1.52
C VAL A 195 -13.44 -12.40 -2.08
N GLU A 196 -13.80 -12.48 -3.36
CA GLU A 196 -14.01 -13.74 -4.07
C GLU A 196 -13.50 -13.63 -5.51
N GLY A 197 -13.04 -14.74 -6.08
CA GLY A 197 -12.53 -14.74 -7.44
C GLY A 197 -11.74 -15.97 -7.82
N GLN A 198 -10.77 -15.80 -8.72
CA GLN A 198 -9.91 -16.87 -9.20
C GLN A 198 -8.45 -16.45 -9.23
N ILE A 199 -7.58 -17.40 -8.91
CA ILE A 199 -6.14 -17.29 -9.17
C ILE A 199 -5.76 -18.43 -10.10
N GLN A 200 -5.18 -18.07 -11.23
CA GLN A 200 -4.56 -18.98 -12.18
C GLN A 200 -3.05 -18.85 -12.06
N THR A 201 -2.36 -19.97 -11.85
CA THR A 201 -0.89 -20.05 -11.93
C THR A 201 -0.48 -21.28 -12.75
N HIS A 202 0.83 -21.54 -12.84
CA HIS A 202 1.35 -22.78 -13.43
C HIS A 202 0.82 -24.06 -12.76
N SER A 203 0.36 -24.00 -11.51
CA SER A 203 -0.21 -25.17 -10.80
C SER A 203 -1.67 -25.44 -11.15
N GLY A 204 -2.35 -24.52 -11.84
CA GLY A 204 -3.76 -24.63 -12.19
C GLY A 204 -4.57 -23.38 -11.83
N ILE A 205 -5.89 -23.50 -11.98
CA ILE A 205 -6.87 -22.48 -11.62
C ILE A 205 -7.52 -22.91 -10.30
N GLU A 206 -7.63 -21.97 -9.36
CA GLU A 206 -8.27 -22.17 -8.06
C GLU A 206 -9.31 -21.07 -7.82
N ASN A 207 -10.51 -21.44 -7.36
CA ASN A 207 -11.47 -20.43 -6.89
C ASN A 207 -11.07 -20.04 -5.48
N VAL A 208 -11.07 -18.75 -5.19
CA VAL A 208 -10.57 -18.21 -3.93
C VAL A 208 -11.61 -17.34 -3.24
N GLU A 209 -11.60 -17.38 -1.91
CA GLU A 209 -12.41 -16.52 -1.05
C GLU A 209 -11.56 -16.00 0.11
N GLY A 210 -11.87 -14.80 0.61
CA GLY A 210 -11.32 -14.31 1.86
C GLY A 210 -11.66 -12.85 2.17
N VAL A 211 -10.67 -12.13 2.69
CA VAL A 211 -10.84 -10.76 3.18
C VAL A 211 -9.76 -9.85 2.64
N GLY A 212 -10.12 -8.60 2.37
CA GLY A 212 -9.20 -7.62 1.80
C GLY A 212 -9.38 -6.22 2.33
N TRP A 213 -8.45 -5.38 1.94
CA TRP A 213 -8.32 -3.98 2.34
C TRP A 213 -8.12 -3.14 1.10
N PHE A 214 -8.62 -1.91 1.13
CA PHE A 214 -8.41 -0.92 0.09
C PHE A 214 -8.16 0.45 0.72
N ASP A 215 -7.17 1.16 0.19
CA ASP A 215 -6.84 2.55 0.49
C ASP A 215 -6.83 3.39 -0.79
N HIS A 216 -7.33 4.62 -0.68
CA HIS A 216 -7.11 5.64 -1.69
C HIS A 216 -6.54 6.88 -1.03
N GLN A 217 -5.38 7.32 -1.51
CA GLN A 217 -4.71 8.51 -1.02
C GLN A 217 -4.32 9.42 -2.18
N TRP A 218 -4.48 10.72 -1.99
CA TRP A 218 -4.10 11.72 -2.98
C TRP A 218 -3.77 13.06 -2.35
N GLY A 219 -2.90 13.81 -3.01
CA GLY A 219 -2.62 15.18 -2.59
C GLY A 219 -1.35 15.71 -3.19
N ARG A 220 -0.77 16.68 -2.49
CA ARG A 220 0.53 17.24 -2.84
C ARG A 220 1.54 16.84 -1.79
N ASP A 221 2.44 15.93 -2.16
CA ASP A 221 3.55 15.53 -1.30
C ASP A 221 4.86 15.51 -2.10
N TYR A 222 5.94 15.89 -1.42
CA TYR A 222 7.31 15.89 -1.93
C TYR A 222 8.24 15.07 -1.03
N GLY A 223 7.70 14.35 -0.04
CA GLY A 223 8.44 13.49 0.88
C GLY A 223 9.29 12.45 0.16
N LEU A 224 8.74 11.82 -0.88
CA LEU A 224 9.47 10.88 -1.74
C LEU A 224 10.71 11.49 -2.40
N ILE A 225 10.63 12.75 -2.84
CA ILE A 225 11.76 13.46 -3.46
C ILE A 225 12.82 13.83 -2.40
N LYS A 226 12.40 14.00 -1.14
CA LYS A 226 13.27 14.27 0.00
C LYS A 226 13.85 13.00 0.65
N GLY A 227 13.54 11.81 0.14
CA GLY A 227 13.99 10.53 0.70
C GLY A 227 13.32 10.19 2.03
N ALA A 228 12.14 10.75 2.31
CA ALA A 228 11.35 10.34 3.47
C ALA A 228 10.83 8.92 3.26
N GLY A 229 10.87 8.14 4.34
CA GLY A 229 10.28 6.81 4.43
C GLY A 229 9.05 6.82 5.33
N TRP A 230 8.41 5.67 5.45
CA TRP A 230 7.34 5.46 6.42
C TRP A 230 7.29 4.00 6.84
N ASP A 231 6.60 3.78 7.95
CA ASP A 231 6.16 2.47 8.43
C ASP A 231 4.64 2.53 8.49
N TRP A 232 3.96 1.59 7.84
CA TRP A 232 2.51 1.53 7.77
C TRP A 232 2.02 0.12 8.07
N PHE A 233 0.89 0.02 8.76
CA PHE A 233 0.26 -1.22 9.17
C PHE A 233 -1.26 -1.11 8.97
N GLY A 234 -1.82 -1.96 8.11
CA GLY A 234 -3.26 -2.16 7.97
C GLY A 234 -3.62 -3.51 8.56
N LEU A 235 -4.24 -3.54 9.74
CA LEU A 235 -4.48 -4.74 10.52
C LEU A 235 -5.98 -5.03 10.63
N GLN A 236 -6.38 -6.26 10.31
CA GLN A 236 -7.74 -6.76 10.44
C GLN A 236 -7.82 -7.70 11.65
N LEU A 237 -8.45 -7.23 12.73
CA LEU A 237 -8.59 -8.00 13.97
C LEU A 237 -9.71 -9.04 13.84
N GLU A 238 -9.57 -10.15 14.57
CA GLU A 238 -10.55 -11.24 14.59
C GLU A 238 -11.89 -10.85 15.19
N ASP A 239 -11.90 -9.87 16.11
CA ASP A 239 -13.14 -9.38 16.70
C ASP A 239 -13.95 -8.47 15.78
N GLY A 240 -13.50 -8.27 14.54
CA GLY A 240 -14.17 -7.50 13.51
C GLY A 240 -13.84 -6.01 13.53
N ARG A 241 -12.86 -5.56 14.34
CA ARG A 241 -12.28 -4.21 14.24
C ARG A 241 -11.09 -4.20 13.28
N GLU A 242 -10.65 -3.01 12.90
CA GLU A 242 -9.41 -2.81 12.15
C GLU A 242 -8.57 -1.69 12.76
N LEU A 243 -7.26 -1.75 12.51
CA LEU A 243 -6.31 -0.71 12.86
C LEU A 243 -5.56 -0.26 11.61
N LEU A 244 -5.43 1.06 11.44
CA LEU A 244 -4.49 1.66 10.50
C LEU A 244 -3.49 2.46 11.32
N LEU A 245 -2.25 2.00 11.34
CA LEU A 245 -1.16 2.57 12.13
C LEU A 245 -0.06 3.04 11.19
N ASN A 246 0.52 4.20 11.44
CA ASN A 246 1.71 4.61 10.70
C ASN A 246 2.62 5.55 11.49
N GLN A 247 3.82 5.73 10.96
CA GLN A 247 4.72 6.83 11.28
C GLN A 247 5.56 7.20 10.05
N MET A 248 5.93 8.46 9.93
CA MET A 248 6.86 8.93 8.91
C MET A 248 8.29 8.84 9.43
N ARG A 249 9.25 8.70 8.53
CA ARG A 249 10.67 8.58 8.86
C ARG A 249 11.54 9.46 7.97
N SER A 250 12.54 10.09 8.60
CA SER A 250 13.60 10.83 7.91
C SER A 250 14.93 10.51 8.58
N GLY A 251 15.75 9.69 7.92
CA GLY A 251 16.96 9.16 8.54
C GLY A 251 16.64 8.30 9.76
N LYS A 252 17.10 8.72 10.95
CA LYS A 252 16.84 8.03 12.23
C LYS A 252 15.67 8.60 13.01
N GLU A 253 15.07 9.70 12.55
CA GLU A 253 13.98 10.37 13.24
C GLU A 253 12.64 9.89 12.68
N THR A 254 11.69 9.68 13.58
CA THR A 254 10.30 9.33 13.27
C THR A 254 9.37 10.47 13.67
N PHE A 255 8.33 10.73 12.89
CA PHE A 255 7.41 11.84 13.12
C PHE A 255 6.00 11.53 12.59
N SER A 256 5.05 12.40 12.94
CA SER A 256 3.62 12.27 12.60
C SER A 256 3.01 10.89 12.85
N PRO A 257 3.28 10.22 13.99
CA PRO A 257 2.77 8.89 14.22
C PRO A 257 1.24 8.93 14.39
N MET A 258 0.54 7.90 13.92
CA MET A 258 -0.93 7.87 13.94
C MET A 258 -1.46 6.47 14.14
N ALA A 259 -2.57 6.39 14.88
CA ALA A 259 -3.40 5.20 15.00
C ALA A 259 -4.86 5.55 14.72
N ASN A 260 -5.48 4.82 13.80
CA ASN A 260 -6.92 4.81 13.61
C ASN A 260 -7.44 3.45 14.06
N ILE A 261 -8.51 3.44 14.83
CA ILE A 261 -9.30 2.24 15.11
C ILE A 261 -10.65 2.38 14.42
N ILE A 262 -10.98 1.37 13.61
CA ILE A 262 -12.24 1.26 12.90
C ILE A 262 -13.07 0.21 13.62
N GLU A 263 -14.16 0.65 14.22
CA GLU A 263 -15.04 -0.20 15.00
C GLU A 263 -15.88 -1.12 14.11
N LYS A 264 -16.56 -2.09 14.72
CA LYS A 264 -17.37 -3.08 13.99
C LYS A 264 -18.48 -2.44 13.16
N ASP A 265 -19.01 -1.31 13.63
CA ASP A 265 -20.04 -0.51 12.95
C ASP A 265 -19.49 0.45 11.90
N GLY A 266 -18.16 0.51 11.73
CA GLY A 266 -17.46 1.43 10.83
C GLY A 266 -17.16 2.81 11.41
N SER A 267 -17.51 3.07 12.67
CA SER A 267 -17.09 4.32 13.32
C SER A 267 -15.57 4.37 13.49
N VAL A 268 -14.98 5.54 13.25
CA VAL A 268 -13.54 5.74 13.31
C VAL A 268 -13.18 6.58 14.52
N ARG A 269 -12.23 6.11 15.33
CA ARG A 269 -11.50 6.96 16.29
C ARG A 269 -10.04 7.02 15.90
N PHE A 270 -9.40 8.13 16.24
CA PHE A 270 -8.04 8.41 15.83
C PHE A 270 -7.25 9.04 16.97
N THR A 271 -5.95 8.75 17.03
CA THR A 271 -5.01 9.38 17.96
C THR A 271 -3.61 9.50 17.35
N ARG A 272 -2.86 10.52 17.81
CA ARG A 272 -1.41 10.65 17.59
C ARG A 272 -0.59 10.05 18.74
N ASN A 273 -1.24 9.63 19.82
CA ASN A 273 -0.60 9.02 20.99
C ASN A 273 -0.40 7.52 20.75
N ILE A 274 0.62 7.20 19.96
CA ILE A 274 1.06 5.85 19.62
C ILE A 274 2.59 5.82 19.63
N SER A 275 3.16 4.68 20.01
CA SER A 275 4.61 4.45 19.96
C SER A 275 4.93 3.11 19.31
N PHE A 276 5.98 3.11 18.51
CA PHE A 276 6.49 1.94 17.80
C PHE A 276 7.86 1.58 18.38
N ILE A 277 8.07 0.32 18.70
CA ILE A 277 9.32 -0.21 19.23
C ILE A 277 9.74 -1.37 18.33
N GLU A 278 10.86 -1.20 17.63
CA GLU A 278 11.47 -2.25 16.80
C GLU A 278 12.02 -3.38 17.70
N ILE A 279 11.64 -4.63 17.44
CA ILE A 279 12.02 -5.80 18.25
C ILE A 279 13.05 -6.67 17.51
N ASN A 280 12.77 -7.00 16.25
CA ASN A 280 13.61 -7.90 15.45
C ASN A 280 13.70 -7.42 14.00
N PHE A 281 14.77 -7.81 13.33
CA PHE A 281 15.13 -7.30 12.01
C PHE A 281 15.51 -8.41 11.04
N TRP A 282 15.18 -8.19 9.77
CA TRP A 282 15.69 -8.97 8.66
C TRP A 282 16.54 -8.07 7.77
N ARG A 283 17.69 -8.60 7.33
CA ARG A 283 18.58 -7.91 6.39
C ARG A 283 18.40 -8.52 5.02
N SER A 284 18.09 -7.68 4.03
CA SER A 284 18.07 -8.10 2.64
C SER A 284 19.48 -8.37 2.15
N PHE A 285 19.67 -9.47 1.43
CA PHE A 285 20.91 -9.74 0.70
C PHE A 285 20.98 -8.98 -0.64
N GLN A 286 19.84 -8.49 -1.16
CA GLN A 286 19.76 -7.83 -2.46
C GLN A 286 20.11 -6.35 -2.35
N THR A 287 19.52 -5.66 -1.36
CA THR A 287 19.68 -4.21 -1.16
C THR A 287 20.56 -3.86 0.02
N ASN A 288 20.90 -4.84 0.86
CA ASN A 288 21.55 -4.62 2.16
C ASN A 288 20.71 -3.80 3.16
N ALA A 289 19.45 -3.53 2.84
CA ALA A 289 18.47 -2.91 3.73
C ALA A 289 18.27 -3.73 5.00
N ARG A 290 18.05 -3.06 6.13
CA ARG A 290 17.73 -3.71 7.42
C ARG A 290 16.33 -3.30 7.83
N TYR A 291 15.37 -4.20 7.63
CA TYR A 291 13.95 -3.97 7.92
C TYR A 291 13.59 -4.47 9.32
N PRO A 292 12.98 -3.64 10.19
CA PRO A 292 12.30 -4.12 11.39
C PRO A 292 11.06 -4.93 11.01
N ILE A 293 11.11 -6.24 11.18
CA ILE A 293 10.01 -7.15 10.80
C ILE A 293 9.18 -7.62 12.00
N GLU A 294 9.50 -7.11 13.18
CA GLU A 294 8.80 -7.42 14.42
C GLU A 294 8.77 -6.17 15.28
N TRP A 295 7.60 -5.86 15.81
CA TRP A 295 7.30 -4.59 16.44
C TRP A 295 6.47 -4.80 17.69
N LYS A 296 6.74 -3.97 18.69
CA LYS A 296 5.82 -3.71 19.79
C LYS A 296 5.20 -2.33 19.60
N ILE A 297 3.88 -2.26 19.56
CA ILE A 297 3.14 -1.03 19.29
C ILE A 297 2.18 -0.74 20.45
N LYS A 298 2.31 0.43 21.07
CA LYS A 298 1.44 0.84 22.18
C LYS A 298 0.55 1.99 21.77
N ILE A 299 -0.74 1.89 22.08
CA ILE A 299 -1.75 2.90 21.79
C ILE A 299 -2.51 3.20 23.09
N PRO A 300 -1.97 4.07 23.97
CA PRO A 300 -2.53 4.29 25.31
C PRO A 300 -3.99 4.75 25.30
N GLU A 301 -4.40 5.60 24.36
CA GLU A 301 -5.78 6.10 24.28
C GLU A 301 -6.79 5.03 23.88
N PHE A 302 -6.34 3.95 23.23
CA PHE A 302 -7.17 2.77 22.97
C PHE A 302 -6.90 1.66 23.99
N SER A 303 -6.05 1.91 24.99
CA SER A 303 -5.63 0.93 25.99
C SER A 303 -5.07 -0.37 25.39
N MET A 304 -4.40 -0.27 24.24
CA MET A 304 -3.85 -1.42 23.49
C MET A 304 -2.33 -1.50 23.59
N ASP A 305 -1.84 -2.73 23.80
CA ASP A 305 -0.43 -3.11 23.62
C ASP A 305 -0.39 -4.28 22.63
N LEU A 306 0.24 -4.06 21.47
CA LEU A 306 0.23 -4.93 20.31
C LEU A 306 1.64 -5.44 20.02
N HIS A 307 1.72 -6.68 19.54
CA HIS A 307 2.90 -7.29 18.96
C HIS A 307 2.58 -7.63 17.51
N VAL A 308 3.32 -7.03 16.57
CA VAL A 308 3.13 -7.21 15.14
C VAL A 308 4.38 -7.85 14.56
N MET A 309 4.23 -8.97 13.85
CA MET A 309 5.36 -9.73 13.32
C MET A 309 5.09 -10.17 11.89
N ALA A 310 6.10 -10.05 11.03
CA ALA A 310 6.03 -10.60 9.67
C ALA A 310 5.78 -12.11 9.69
N HIS A 311 4.85 -12.59 8.86
CA HIS A 311 4.55 -14.02 8.72
C HIS A 311 5.78 -14.83 8.24
N PHE A 312 6.61 -14.21 7.41
CA PHE A 312 7.97 -14.66 7.11
C PHE A 312 8.85 -13.48 6.68
N PRO A 313 10.19 -13.57 6.83
CA PRO A 313 11.07 -12.42 6.65
C PRO A 313 11.21 -11.89 5.21
N LYS A 314 11.27 -12.80 4.23
CA LYS A 314 11.65 -12.48 2.84
C LYS A 314 10.47 -11.94 2.02
N GLN A 315 9.99 -10.76 2.39
CA GLN A 315 8.88 -10.06 1.72
C GLN A 315 9.28 -8.69 1.14
N GLU A 316 10.57 -8.46 0.92
CA GLU A 316 11.06 -7.30 0.16
C GLU A 316 10.54 -7.32 -1.29
N MET A 317 10.25 -6.13 -1.81
CA MET A 317 9.85 -5.86 -3.16
C MET A 317 10.74 -4.78 -3.77
N PRO A 318 11.49 -5.08 -4.85
CA PRO A 318 12.19 -4.07 -5.62
C PRO A 318 11.20 -3.07 -6.24
N ILE A 319 11.50 -1.77 -6.11
CA ILE A 319 10.75 -0.69 -6.73
C ILE A 319 11.69 0.24 -7.49
N ILE A 320 11.23 0.75 -8.63
CA ILE A 320 12.10 1.57 -9.46
C ILE A 320 12.29 2.97 -8.87
N GLY A 321 13.50 3.51 -9.01
CA GLY A 321 13.85 4.86 -8.57
C GLY A 321 14.58 4.90 -7.23
N PRO A 322 14.69 6.10 -6.62
CA PRO A 322 15.59 6.33 -5.48
C PRO A 322 15.32 5.50 -4.22
N LEU A 323 14.09 5.02 -4.05
CA LEU A 323 13.73 4.17 -2.90
C LEU A 323 14.24 2.74 -3.02
N GLN A 324 14.53 2.27 -4.25
CA GLN A 324 15.12 0.96 -4.61
C GLN A 324 14.32 -0.29 -4.21
N ALA A 325 13.82 -0.36 -2.99
CA ALA A 325 12.96 -1.43 -2.49
C ALA A 325 12.11 -0.99 -1.30
N ILE A 326 10.99 -1.69 -1.12
CA ILE A 326 10.14 -1.61 0.06
C ILE A 326 10.01 -3.00 0.67
N TRP A 327 9.82 -3.08 1.98
CA TRP A 327 9.32 -4.31 2.57
C TRP A 327 7.80 -4.22 2.59
N GLU A 328 7.14 -5.11 1.87
CA GLU A 328 5.69 -5.13 1.75
C GLU A 328 5.22 -6.55 1.99
N GLY A 329 4.51 -6.80 3.08
CA GLY A 329 4.20 -8.18 3.39
C GLY A 329 3.19 -8.42 4.48
N VAL A 330 2.76 -9.68 4.51
CA VAL A 330 1.86 -10.21 5.52
C VAL A 330 2.52 -10.20 6.87
N CYS A 331 1.80 -9.68 7.84
CA CYS A 331 2.09 -9.73 9.26
C CYS A 331 0.90 -10.30 10.05
N GLU A 332 1.21 -10.78 11.24
CA GLU A 332 0.28 -11.21 12.27
C GLU A 332 0.31 -10.18 13.39
N VAL A 333 -0.84 -9.96 14.03
CA VAL A 333 -0.95 -9.12 15.21
C VAL A 333 -1.53 -9.92 16.36
N SER A 334 -0.85 -9.85 17.51
CA SER A 334 -1.37 -10.31 18.79
C SER A 334 -1.26 -9.19 19.83
N GLY A 335 -1.94 -9.30 20.97
CA GLY A 335 -1.79 -8.30 22.02
C GLY A 335 -2.88 -8.32 23.06
N THR A 336 -3.00 -7.22 23.78
CA THR A 336 -4.01 -7.03 24.81
C THR A 336 -4.64 -5.65 24.76
N GLU A 337 -5.93 -5.58 25.07
CA GLU A 337 -6.69 -4.35 25.31
C GLU A 337 -7.22 -4.36 26.74
N VAL A 338 -6.97 -3.29 27.50
CA VAL A 338 -7.58 -3.13 28.83
C VAL A 338 -8.98 -2.54 28.66
N THR A 339 -10.02 -3.30 29.01
CA THR A 339 -11.42 -2.82 28.96
C THR A 339 -11.95 -2.55 30.36
N SER A 340 -12.90 -1.62 30.49
CA SER A 340 -13.50 -1.27 31.78
C SER A 340 -14.33 -2.41 32.40
N ASN A 341 -14.75 -3.39 31.60
CA ASN A 341 -15.74 -4.40 32.00
C ASN A 341 -15.18 -5.83 32.11
N GLU A 342 -14.11 -6.18 31.39
CA GLU A 342 -13.65 -7.59 31.26
C GLU A 342 -12.18 -7.81 31.67
N GLY A 343 -11.45 -6.76 32.07
CA GLY A 343 -10.00 -6.84 32.29
C GLY A 343 -9.21 -6.80 30.98
N ASN A 344 -8.08 -7.50 30.93
CA ASN A 344 -7.26 -7.61 29.71
C ASN A 344 -7.92 -8.55 28.71
N LYS A 345 -8.43 -7.99 27.61
CA LYS A 345 -8.95 -8.74 26.46
C LYS A 345 -7.82 -9.05 25.49
N GLU A 346 -7.73 -10.29 25.03
CA GLU A 346 -6.75 -10.68 24.02
C GLU A 346 -7.14 -10.13 22.63
N ILE A 347 -6.12 -9.68 21.90
CA ILE A 347 -6.23 -9.25 20.51
C ILE A 347 -5.48 -10.27 19.65
N GLN A 348 -6.13 -10.70 18.57
CA GLN A 348 -5.52 -11.49 17.50
C GLN A 348 -5.99 -10.95 16.15
N GLY A 349 -5.18 -11.13 15.11
CA GLY A 349 -5.50 -10.70 13.77
C GLY A 349 -4.34 -10.85 12.80
N ARG A 350 -4.55 -10.35 11.59
CA ARG A 350 -3.55 -10.35 10.51
C ARG A 350 -3.66 -9.06 9.70
N GLY A 351 -2.62 -8.74 8.94
CA GLY A 351 -2.63 -7.53 8.12
C GLY A 351 -1.38 -7.37 7.28
N PHE A 352 -1.30 -6.27 6.54
CA PHE A 352 -0.10 -5.92 5.81
C PHE A 352 0.72 -4.90 6.58
N MET A 353 2.04 -5.02 6.43
CA MET A 353 3.01 -4.06 6.89
C MET A 353 3.84 -3.58 5.69
N GLU A 354 3.95 -2.27 5.55
CA GLU A 354 4.72 -1.58 4.50
C GLU A 354 5.85 -0.76 5.17
N LEU A 355 7.09 -1.01 4.79
CA LEU A 355 8.28 -0.33 5.31
C LEU A 355 9.08 0.24 4.14
N VAL A 356 9.06 1.57 4.01
CA VAL A 356 9.60 2.27 2.83
C VAL A 356 10.78 3.13 3.23
N GLY A 357 11.90 3.08 2.49
CA GLY A 357 13.07 3.94 2.74
C GLY A 357 14.09 3.33 3.71
N TYR A 358 14.36 2.03 3.58
CA TYR A 358 15.39 1.28 4.33
C TYR A 358 16.52 0.76 3.44
N ALA A 359 16.37 0.82 2.12
CA ALA A 359 17.33 0.38 1.13
C ALA A 359 18.38 1.45 0.82
#